data_AF-A0A6L6Q9T7-F1
#
_entry.id   AF-A0A6L6Q9T7-F1
#
_cell.length_a   1.000
_cell.length_b   1.000
_cell.length_c   1.000
_cell.angle_alpha   90.00
_cell.angle_beta   90.00
_cell.angle_gamma   90.00
#
_symmetry.space_group_name_H-M   'P 1'
#
loop_
_entity.id
_entity.type
_entity.pdbx_description
1 polymer ?
#
loop_
_entity_poly.entity_id
_entity_poly.type
_entity_poly.pdbx_seq_one_letter_code
_entity_poly.pdbx_strand_id
1 'polypeptide(L)'
;MSVLKWTVGILCCALILVGASLFMMADPYYLSAPTDASLIERLHKNKASFDLLHQMMVDDAMSYVSSTKLGKPVSDRRRKEYVRLLEAIGNPILRSDGNMTKYSYAGGGLSAIGPGWQKAIQFNCEQNLPTLASLDNAGELNAGELNQRTVDDDWCLIFEKFD
;
A
#
# COMPACT_ATOMS: atom_id res chain seq x y z
N MET A 1 -35.27 40.76 -5.28
CA MET A 1 -34.20 40.32 -4.35
C MET A 1 -34.17 38.81 -4.05
N SER A 2 -34.96 37.97 -4.75
CA SER A 2 -34.96 36.51 -4.53
C SER A 2 -33.93 35.77 -5.37
N VAL A 3 -33.80 36.08 -6.67
CA VAL A 3 -32.99 35.32 -7.64
C VAL A 3 -31.50 35.23 -7.27
N LEU A 4 -30.91 36.31 -6.72
CA LEU A 4 -29.50 36.35 -6.31
C LEU A 4 -29.19 35.42 -5.13
N LYS A 5 -30.18 35.15 -4.25
CA LYS A 5 -30.00 34.22 -3.12
C LYS A 5 -30.04 32.76 -3.58
N TRP A 6 -30.85 32.47 -4.58
CA TRP A 6 -30.94 31.13 -5.18
C TRP A 6 -29.68 30.76 -5.96
N THR A 7 -29.12 31.69 -6.74
CA THR A 7 -27.87 31.45 -7.47
C THR A 7 -26.66 31.24 -6.56
N VAL A 8 -26.56 31.99 -5.45
CA VAL A 8 -25.50 31.76 -4.44
C VAL A 8 -25.68 30.41 -3.73
N GLY A 9 -26.92 30.05 -3.37
CA GLY A 9 -27.22 28.76 -2.75
C GLY A 9 -26.87 27.57 -3.65
N ILE A 10 -27.22 27.63 -4.95
CA ILE A 10 -26.91 26.60 -5.94
C ILE A 10 -25.39 26.49 -6.16
N LEU A 11 -24.68 27.61 -6.24
CA LEU A 11 -23.22 27.63 -6.40
C LEU A 11 -22.52 27.00 -5.19
N CYS A 12 -22.95 27.30 -3.97
CA CYS A 12 -22.41 26.69 -2.76
C CYS A 12 -22.66 25.17 -2.72
N CYS A 13 -23.87 24.71 -3.06
CA CYS A 13 -24.17 23.29 -3.13
C CYS A 13 -23.31 22.57 -4.18
N ALA A 14 -23.12 23.17 -5.35
CA ALA A 14 -22.26 22.61 -6.39
C ALA A 14 -20.79 22.50 -5.93
N LEU A 15 -20.26 23.54 -5.26
CA LEU A 15 -18.91 23.52 -4.71
C LEU A 15 -18.73 22.49 -3.59
N ILE A 16 -19.73 22.31 -2.72
CA ILE A 16 -19.71 21.28 -1.68
C ILE A 16 -19.71 19.88 -2.30
N LEU A 17 -20.55 19.64 -3.32
CA LEU A 17 -20.61 18.35 -4.00
C LEU A 17 -19.32 18.03 -4.76
N VAL A 18 -18.72 19.01 -5.42
CA VAL A 18 -17.41 18.86 -6.08
C VAL A 18 -16.30 18.64 -5.05
N GLY A 19 -16.32 19.37 -3.93
CA GLY A 19 -15.38 19.17 -2.85
C GLY A 19 -15.49 17.77 -2.23
N ALA A 20 -16.72 17.31 -1.98
CA ALA A 20 -16.99 15.98 -1.45
C ALA A 20 -16.62 14.86 -2.44
N SER A 21 -16.88 15.04 -3.73
CA SER A 21 -16.49 14.04 -4.75
C SER A 21 -14.98 13.93 -4.88
N LEU A 22 -14.27 15.06 -4.92
CA LEU A 22 -12.80 15.09 -4.93
C LEU A 22 -12.21 14.48 -3.64
N PHE A 23 -12.82 14.76 -2.48
CA PHE A 23 -12.41 14.16 -1.21
C PHE A 23 -12.60 12.65 -1.22
N MET A 24 -13.74 12.12 -1.70
CA MET A 24 -13.96 10.68 -1.83
C MET A 24 -13.03 10.03 -2.87
N MET A 25 -12.77 10.71 -4.00
CA MET A 25 -11.83 10.24 -5.03
C MET A 25 -10.38 10.17 -4.55
N ALA A 26 -9.99 11.02 -3.58
CA ALA A 26 -8.67 10.97 -2.97
C ALA A 26 -8.50 9.80 -1.99
N ASP A 27 -9.55 9.03 -1.74
CA ASP A 27 -9.61 7.90 -0.81
C ASP A 27 -8.87 8.14 0.53
N PRO A 28 -9.26 9.18 1.29
CA PRO A 28 -8.56 9.62 2.49
C PRO A 28 -8.60 8.59 3.62
N TYR A 29 -9.51 7.62 3.53
CA TYR A 29 -9.66 6.51 4.48
C TYR A 29 -9.02 5.22 3.97
N TYR A 30 -8.30 5.26 2.84
CA TYR A 30 -7.68 4.09 2.20
C TYR A 30 -8.66 2.92 2.09
N LEU A 31 -9.91 3.19 1.70
CA LEU A 31 -10.96 2.17 1.59
C LEU A 31 -10.69 1.22 0.43
N SER A 32 -10.10 1.74 -0.64
CA SER A 32 -9.79 1.01 -1.86
C SER A 32 -8.34 0.56 -1.88
N ALA A 33 -8.12 -0.69 -2.29
CA ALA A 33 -6.77 -1.19 -2.52
C ALA A 33 -6.10 -0.42 -3.68
N PRO A 34 -4.78 -0.14 -3.61
CA PRO A 34 -4.06 0.43 -4.74
C PRO A 34 -4.15 -0.51 -5.95
N THR A 35 -4.28 0.06 -7.14
CA THR A 35 -4.34 -0.73 -8.37
C THR A 35 -3.00 -1.41 -8.66
N ASP A 36 -3.03 -2.53 -9.38
CA ASP A 36 -1.83 -3.23 -9.85
C ASP A 36 -0.90 -2.27 -10.59
N ALA A 37 -1.45 -1.48 -11.52
CA ALA A 37 -0.69 -0.51 -12.30
C ALA A 37 0.04 0.50 -11.40
N SER A 38 -0.61 1.00 -10.35
CA SER A 38 0.00 1.97 -9.42
C SER A 38 1.14 1.38 -8.59
N LEU A 39 1.03 0.10 -8.18
CA LEU A 39 2.07 -0.59 -7.45
C LEU A 39 3.24 -0.97 -8.35
N ILE A 40 2.97 -1.42 -9.57
CA ILE A 40 3.99 -1.74 -10.57
C ILE A 40 4.77 -0.48 -10.95
N GLU A 41 4.08 0.62 -11.25
CA GLU A 41 4.74 1.90 -11.54
C GLU A 41 5.60 2.36 -10.37
N ARG A 42 5.10 2.24 -9.13
CA ARG A 42 5.85 2.58 -7.92
C ARG A 42 7.10 1.73 -7.76
N LEU A 43 7.00 0.42 -8.01
CA LEU A 43 8.13 -0.51 -8.01
C LEU A 43 9.17 -0.06 -9.03
N HIS A 44 8.79 0.10 -10.30
CA HIS A 44 9.71 0.45 -11.37
C HIS A 44 10.36 1.82 -11.13
N LYS A 45 9.59 2.82 -10.70
CA LYS A 45 10.09 4.17 -10.42
C LYS A 45 11.07 4.22 -9.24
N ASN A 46 10.89 3.37 -8.24
CA ASN A 46 11.67 3.40 -7.00
C ASN A 46 12.45 2.09 -6.75
N LYS A 47 12.76 1.33 -7.81
CA LYS A 47 13.33 -0.01 -7.70
C LYS A 47 14.57 -0.06 -6.82
N ALA A 48 15.47 0.91 -6.98
CA ALA A 48 16.67 1.02 -6.15
C ALA A 48 16.37 1.15 -4.65
N SER A 49 15.28 1.82 -4.27
CA SER A 49 14.86 1.93 -2.87
C SER A 49 14.31 0.61 -2.34
N PHE A 50 13.55 -0.14 -3.15
CA PHE A 50 13.07 -1.47 -2.81
C PHE A 50 14.25 -2.44 -2.62
N ASP A 51 15.14 -2.53 -3.60
CA ASP A 51 16.31 -3.41 -3.56
C ASP A 51 17.20 -3.10 -2.34
N LEU A 52 17.48 -1.82 -2.08
CA LEU A 52 18.28 -1.40 -0.94
C LEU A 52 17.59 -1.73 0.39
N LEU A 53 16.28 -1.48 0.52
CA LEU A 53 15.54 -1.85 1.73
C LEU A 53 15.59 -3.36 2.00
N HIS A 54 15.46 -4.19 0.96
CA HIS A 54 15.57 -5.64 1.09
C HIS A 54 16.96 -6.01 1.62
N GLN A 55 18.02 -5.53 0.97
CA GLN A 55 19.39 -5.79 1.40
C GLN A 55 19.63 -5.33 2.85
N MET A 56 19.14 -4.14 3.21
CA MET A 56 19.26 -3.62 4.56
C MET A 56 18.56 -4.52 5.59
N MET A 57 17.36 -5.02 5.27
CA MET A 57 16.65 -5.93 6.16
C MET A 57 17.40 -7.26 6.32
N VAL A 58 18.04 -7.77 5.27
CA VAL A 58 18.85 -8.98 5.33
C VAL A 58 20.12 -8.76 6.16
N ASP A 59 20.90 -7.73 5.84
CA ASP A 59 22.14 -7.38 6.55
C ASP A 59 21.87 -7.12 8.04
N ASP A 60 20.81 -6.36 8.30
CA ASP A 60 20.39 -6.06 9.65
C ASP A 60 19.54 -7.18 10.23
N ALA A 61 19.39 -8.37 9.63
CA ALA A 61 18.53 -9.48 10.12
C ALA A 61 17.24 -8.99 10.79
N MET A 62 16.49 -8.18 10.04
CA MET A 62 15.31 -7.44 10.47
C MET A 62 14.06 -8.15 9.98
N SER A 63 13.15 -8.52 10.88
CA SER A 63 11.89 -9.18 10.50
C SER A 63 10.73 -8.23 10.26
N TYR A 64 10.82 -6.99 10.76
CA TYR A 64 9.74 -6.01 10.72
C TYR A 64 10.29 -4.58 10.65
N VAL A 65 9.73 -3.75 9.76
CA VAL A 65 10.03 -2.31 9.65
C VAL A 65 8.75 -1.55 9.27
N SER A 66 8.48 -0.45 9.96
CA SER A 66 7.49 0.57 9.57
C SER A 66 8.06 1.96 9.77
N SER A 67 7.36 2.99 9.29
CA SER A 67 7.75 4.39 9.48
C SER A 67 7.91 4.80 10.95
N THR A 68 7.25 4.09 11.87
CA THR A 68 7.23 4.40 13.31
C THR A 68 8.00 3.40 14.17
N LYS A 69 8.28 2.19 13.66
CA LYS A 69 8.86 1.11 14.47
C LYS A 69 9.79 0.22 13.65
N LEU A 70 10.96 -0.07 14.22
CA LEU A 70 11.87 -1.09 13.73
C LEU A 70 11.80 -2.32 14.63
N GLY A 71 11.94 -3.52 14.06
CA GLY A 71 11.88 -4.79 14.78
C GLY A 71 12.99 -4.94 15.82
N LYS A 72 14.12 -4.24 15.64
CA LYS A 72 15.20 -4.17 16.63
C LYS A 72 15.96 -2.84 16.57
N PRO A 73 16.79 -2.53 17.58
CA PRO A 73 17.61 -1.33 17.58
C PRO A 73 18.66 -1.32 16.45
N VAL A 74 18.86 -0.16 15.85
CA VAL A 74 19.92 0.14 14.88
C VAL A 74 20.48 1.53 15.17
N SER A 75 21.60 1.90 14.54
CA SER A 75 22.16 3.24 14.67
C SER A 75 21.21 4.32 14.14
N ASP A 76 21.32 5.55 14.63
CA ASP A 76 20.45 6.66 14.18
C ASP A 76 20.58 6.95 12.69
N ARG A 77 21.80 6.83 12.14
CA ARG A 77 22.04 6.94 10.70
C ARG A 77 21.26 5.86 9.94
N ARG A 78 21.30 4.61 10.40
CA ARG A 78 20.59 3.50 9.78
C ARG A 78 19.08 3.68 9.85
N ARG A 79 18.57 4.12 11.01
CA ARG A 79 17.16 4.46 11.21
C ARG A 79 16.68 5.54 10.24
N LYS A 80 17.44 6.64 10.10
CA LYS A 80 17.12 7.73 9.17
C LYS A 80 17.06 7.23 7.72
N GLU A 81 17.96 6.33 7.35
CA GLU A 81 17.97 5.75 6.00
C GLU A 81 16.74 4.86 5.75
N TYR A 82 16.34 4.03 6.71
CA TYR A 82 15.07 3.29 6.61
C TYR A 82 13.89 4.24 6.38
N VAL A 83 13.74 5.29 7.22
CA VAL A 83 12.64 6.26 7.08
C VAL A 83 12.65 6.92 5.71
N ARG A 84 13.81 7.41 5.25
CA ARG A 84 13.95 8.05 3.93
C ARG A 84 13.52 7.13 2.79
N LEU A 85 13.92 5.86 2.83
CA LEU A 85 13.58 4.88 1.80
C LEU A 85 12.09 4.51 1.85
N LEU A 86 11.53 4.32 3.05
CA LEU A 86 10.10 4.07 3.24
C LEU A 86 9.25 5.20 2.68
N GLU A 87 9.60 6.45 2.98
CA GLU A 87 8.88 7.63 2.47
C GLU A 87 8.88 7.66 0.93
N ALA A 88 10.02 7.37 0.31
CA ALA A 88 10.14 7.32 -1.16
C ALA A 88 9.20 6.30 -1.82
N ILE A 89 8.92 5.18 -1.13
CA ILE A 89 8.03 4.13 -1.62
C ILE A 89 6.61 4.20 -1.01
N GLY A 90 6.25 5.29 -0.34
CA GLY A 90 4.89 5.51 0.18
C GLY A 90 4.58 4.82 1.51
N ASN A 91 5.59 4.67 2.36
CA ASN A 91 5.49 4.20 3.75
C ASN A 91 4.77 2.85 3.96
N PRO A 92 5.11 1.78 3.22
CA PRO A 92 4.58 0.45 3.49
C PRO A 92 5.07 -0.10 4.85
N ILE A 93 4.39 -1.13 5.34
CA ILE A 93 4.88 -1.99 6.41
C ILE A 93 5.70 -3.12 5.80
N LEU A 94 6.94 -3.28 6.23
CA LEU A 94 7.82 -4.31 5.74
C LEU A 94 7.86 -5.50 6.69
N ARG A 95 7.79 -6.69 6.12
CA ARG A 95 8.04 -7.96 6.81
C ARG A 95 9.03 -8.79 6.00
N SER A 96 10.00 -9.40 6.68
CA SER A 96 11.00 -10.24 6.06
C SER A 96 11.25 -11.49 6.89
N ASP A 97 11.53 -12.59 6.21
CA ASP A 97 12.01 -13.85 6.80
C ASP A 97 13.49 -14.14 6.44
N GLY A 98 14.15 -13.19 5.79
CA GLY A 98 15.54 -13.28 5.34
C GLY A 98 15.70 -13.61 3.86
N ASN A 99 14.75 -14.35 3.25
CA ASN A 99 14.80 -14.69 1.82
C ASN A 99 13.71 -14.00 1.01
N MET A 100 12.64 -13.59 1.66
CA MET A 100 11.49 -12.90 1.10
C MET A 100 11.29 -11.59 1.84
N THR A 101 10.85 -10.54 1.14
CA THR A 101 10.45 -9.29 1.79
C THR A 101 9.14 -8.78 1.19
N LYS A 102 8.12 -8.64 2.05
CA LYS A 102 6.81 -8.07 1.72
C LYS A 102 6.77 -6.60 2.12
N TYR A 103 6.34 -5.75 1.19
CA TYR A 103 6.10 -4.31 1.35
C TYR A 103 4.59 -4.08 1.30
N SER A 104 3.95 -4.16 2.47
CA SER A 104 2.50 -4.19 2.62
C SER A 104 1.89 -2.79 2.69
N TYR A 105 0.89 -2.56 1.83
CA TYR A 105 -0.06 -1.46 1.88
C TYR A 105 -1.39 -2.04 2.36
N ALA A 106 -2.00 -1.44 3.37
CA ALA A 106 -3.21 -1.98 3.98
C ALA A 106 -4.24 -0.87 4.23
N GLY A 107 -5.52 -1.22 4.15
CA GLY A 107 -6.62 -0.28 4.25
C GLY A 107 -7.97 -1.00 4.37
N GLY A 108 -9.07 -0.30 4.09
CA GLY A 108 -10.42 -0.87 4.08
C GLY A 108 -11.05 -1.12 5.45
N GLY A 109 -10.33 -0.86 6.55
CA GLY A 109 -10.83 -1.03 7.91
C GLY A 109 -11.57 0.21 8.41
N LEU A 110 -12.91 0.15 8.47
CA LEU A 110 -13.74 1.20 9.10
C LEU A 110 -13.91 1.00 10.63
N SER A 111 -13.23 0.03 11.25
CA SER A 111 -13.41 -0.34 12.66
C SER A 111 -12.09 -0.68 13.39
N ALA A 112 -12.16 -0.85 14.72
CA ALA A 112 -11.03 -1.15 15.62
C ALA A 112 -10.38 -2.54 15.42
N ILE A 113 -10.83 -3.32 14.43
CA ILE A 113 -10.42 -4.73 14.21
C ILE A 113 -9.21 -4.84 13.26
N GLY A 114 -8.82 -3.75 12.60
CA GLY A 114 -7.66 -3.72 11.69
C GLY A 114 -8.07 -3.42 10.25
N PRO A 115 -7.12 -3.52 9.29
CA PRO A 115 -7.44 -3.31 7.88
C PRO A 115 -8.34 -4.43 7.36
N GLY A 116 -9.24 -4.11 6.42
CA GLY A 116 -10.07 -5.09 5.71
C GLY A 116 -9.37 -5.75 4.52
N TRP A 117 -8.24 -5.19 4.07
CA TRP A 117 -7.40 -5.78 3.04
C TRP A 117 -5.93 -5.39 3.19
N GLN A 118 -5.06 -6.17 2.58
CA GLN A 118 -3.65 -5.85 2.35
C GLN A 118 -3.26 -6.19 0.92
N LYS A 119 -2.55 -5.28 0.28
CA LYS A 119 -1.87 -5.50 -0.99
C LYS A 119 -0.39 -5.21 -0.83
N ALA A 120 0.47 -6.10 -1.27
CA ALA A 120 1.90 -5.99 -1.07
C ALA A 120 2.67 -6.11 -2.38
N ILE A 121 3.80 -5.42 -2.46
CA ILE A 121 4.88 -5.77 -3.39
C ILE A 121 5.77 -6.76 -2.64
N GLN A 122 6.20 -7.85 -3.27
CA GLN A 122 7.05 -8.86 -2.66
C GLN A 122 8.30 -9.10 -3.51
N PHE A 123 9.45 -9.14 -2.84
CA PHE A 123 10.67 -9.74 -3.37
C PHE A 123 10.70 -11.24 -3.07
N ASN A 124 11.09 -12.03 -4.07
CA ASN A 124 11.12 -13.49 -4.07
C ASN A 124 9.72 -14.11 -3.95
N CYS A 125 9.11 -14.39 -5.10
CA CYS A 125 7.71 -14.79 -5.19
C CYS A 125 7.44 -16.18 -4.63
N GLU A 126 6.26 -16.34 -4.03
CA GLU A 126 5.86 -17.63 -3.49
C GLU A 126 5.41 -18.53 -4.63
N GLN A 127 6.08 -19.68 -4.79
CA GLN A 127 5.88 -20.54 -5.96
C GLN A 127 4.55 -21.31 -5.95
N ASN A 128 3.90 -21.44 -4.80
CA ASN A 128 2.71 -22.26 -4.62
C ASN A 128 1.40 -21.45 -4.54
N LEU A 129 1.46 -20.13 -4.77
CA LEU A 129 0.26 -19.29 -4.72
C LEU A 129 -0.47 -19.27 -6.09
N PRO A 130 -1.82 -19.21 -6.08
CA PRO A 130 -2.60 -18.94 -7.28
C PRO A 130 -2.13 -17.64 -7.94
N THR A 131 -1.72 -17.74 -9.21
CA THR A 131 -1.28 -16.58 -10.00
C THR A 131 -2.43 -16.07 -10.86
N LEU A 132 -2.84 -14.83 -10.63
CA LEU A 132 -3.89 -14.14 -11.37
C LEU A 132 -3.29 -13.17 -12.39
N ALA A 133 -4.04 -12.91 -13.46
CA ALA A 133 -3.67 -11.90 -14.45
C ALA A 133 -3.80 -10.46 -13.90
N SER A 134 -4.66 -10.25 -12.91
CA SER A 134 -4.85 -8.98 -12.19
C SER A 134 -5.35 -9.25 -10.77
N LEU A 135 -4.88 -8.45 -9.81
CA LEU A 135 -5.36 -8.45 -8.43
C LEU A 135 -6.32 -7.28 -8.14
N ASP A 136 -6.74 -6.51 -9.15
CA ASP A 136 -7.63 -5.36 -8.93
C ASP A 136 -9.04 -5.80 -8.48
N ASN A 137 -9.47 -6.98 -8.92
CA ASN A 137 -10.75 -7.58 -8.51
C ASN A 137 -10.58 -8.61 -7.38
N ALA A 138 -9.37 -8.76 -6.82
CA ALA A 138 -9.12 -9.77 -5.77
C ALA A 138 -9.91 -9.49 -4.48
N GLY A 139 -10.38 -8.25 -4.28
CA GLY A 139 -11.29 -7.90 -3.19
C GLY A 139 -12.68 -8.55 -3.27
N GLU A 140 -13.07 -9.09 -4.44
CA GLU A 140 -14.32 -9.82 -4.64
C GLU A 140 -14.20 -11.30 -4.24
N LEU A 141 -12.98 -11.78 -4.01
CA LEU A 141 -12.69 -13.16 -3.59
C LEU A 141 -13.01 -13.37 -2.10
N ASN A 142 -12.99 -14.64 -1.68
CA ASN A 142 -13.26 -15.00 -0.30
C ASN A 142 -12.14 -14.46 0.61
N ALA A 143 -12.51 -14.06 1.82
CA ALA A 143 -11.52 -13.69 2.82
C ALA A 143 -10.62 -14.89 3.18
N GLY A 144 -9.38 -14.62 3.56
CA GLY A 144 -8.38 -15.63 3.85
C GLY A 144 -7.70 -16.26 2.63
N GLU A 145 -8.09 -15.89 1.40
CA GLU A 145 -7.40 -16.32 0.19
C GLU A 145 -6.22 -15.38 -0.15
N LEU A 146 -5.03 -15.96 -0.29
CA LEU A 146 -3.83 -15.28 -0.78
C LEU A 146 -3.72 -15.45 -2.29
N ASN A 147 -3.64 -14.33 -3.00
CA ASN A 147 -3.53 -14.30 -4.45
C ASN A 147 -2.28 -13.55 -4.88
N GLN A 148 -1.63 -14.02 -5.94
CA GLN A 148 -0.37 -13.46 -6.44
C GLN A 148 -0.49 -13.01 -7.89
N ARG A 149 0.30 -12.02 -8.28
CA ARG A 149 0.56 -11.67 -9.68
C ARG A 149 2.05 -11.42 -9.87
N THR A 150 2.68 -12.14 -10.80
CA THR A 150 4.07 -11.88 -11.17
C THR A 150 4.20 -10.54 -11.90
N VAL A 151 5.24 -9.77 -11.57
CA VAL A 151 5.56 -8.49 -12.22
C VAL A 151 6.85 -8.62 -13.02
N ASP A 152 7.96 -8.87 -12.33
CA ASP A 152 9.30 -9.11 -12.88
C ASP A 152 9.88 -10.40 -12.26
N ASP A 153 11.04 -10.87 -12.71
CA ASP A 153 11.61 -12.18 -12.34
C ASP A 153 11.63 -12.46 -10.82
N ASP A 154 12.02 -11.48 -10.01
CA ASP A 154 12.07 -11.61 -8.55
C ASP A 154 10.91 -10.89 -7.82
N TRP A 155 9.98 -10.27 -8.54
CA TRP A 155 8.99 -9.36 -7.96
C TRP A 155 7.55 -9.72 -8.32
N CYS A 156 6.68 -9.73 -7.32
CA CYS A 156 5.25 -9.96 -7.48
C CYS A 156 4.43 -9.00 -6.63
N LEU A 157 3.16 -8.89 -7.02
CA LEU A 157 2.12 -8.36 -6.16
C LEU A 157 1.43 -9.51 -5.43
N ILE A 158 1.04 -9.26 -4.19
CA ILE A 158 0.22 -10.16 -3.39
C ILE A 158 -0.98 -9.39 -2.87
N PHE A 159 -2.13 -10.06 -2.81
CA PHE A 159 -3.33 -9.54 -2.19
C PHE A 159 -3.88 -10.52 -1.17
N GLU A 160 -4.33 -9.99 -0.04
CA GLU A 160 -4.98 -10.69 1.05
C GLU A 160 -6.19 -9.87 1.51
N LYS A 161 -7.34 -10.51 1.65
CA LYS A 161 -8.56 -9.91 2.20
C LYS A 161 -8.77 -10.43 3.62
N PHE A 162 -9.06 -9.52 4.54
CA PHE A 162 -9.38 -9.83 5.93
C PHE A 162 -10.89 -9.71 6.14
N ASP A 163 -11.44 -10.55 7.03
CA ASP A 163 -12.87 -10.63 7.36
C ASP A 163 -13.43 -9.37 8.03
#